data_AF-A0A527H122-F1
#
_entry.id   AF-A0A527H122-F1
#
_cell.length_a   1.000
_cell.length_b   1.000
_cell.length_c   1.000
_cell.angle_alpha   90.00
_cell.angle_beta   90.00
_cell.angle_gamma   90.00
#
_symmetry.space_group_name_H-M   'P 1'
#
loop_
_entity.id
_entity.type
_entity.pdbx_description
1 polymer ?
#
loop_
_entity_poly.entity_id
_entity_poly.type
_entity_poly.pdbx_seq_one_letter_code
_entity_poly.pdbx_strand_id
1 'polypeptide(L)'
;AYAEVSAEDTSKATPITAVFQQLSIALGVALAGGILEVSTSIHGGPLSLDDFHIAFFIVAAVSAAASLSFVRLAPDAGNAISGHGRLTTPKTLETVSPPGN
;
A
#
# COMPACT_ATOMS: atom_id res chain seq x y z
N ALA A 1 8.98 20.22 -13.26
CA ALA A 1 8.53 21.17 -12.21
C ALA A 1 7.88 20.36 -11.09
N TYR A 2 8.65 20.00 -10.07
CA TYR A 2 8.18 19.39 -8.80
C TYR A 2 8.77 20.25 -7.67
N ALA A 3 8.48 21.55 -7.74
CA ALA A 3 9.00 22.57 -6.82
C ALA A 3 7.88 23.19 -5.95
N GLU A 4 6.69 22.60 -5.99
CA GLU A 4 5.46 23.06 -5.32
C GLU A 4 4.72 21.82 -4.79
N VAL A 5 5.37 21.02 -3.95
CA VAL A 5 4.64 20.22 -2.96
C VAL A 5 4.88 20.94 -1.65
N SER A 6 4.01 21.91 -1.38
CA SER A 6 3.94 22.60 -0.11
C SER A 6 3.65 21.57 0.99
N ALA A 7 4.13 21.83 2.20
CA ALA A 7 3.85 21.02 3.38
C ALA A 7 2.34 20.85 3.69
N GLU A 8 1.45 21.49 2.92
CA GLU A 8 -0.01 21.39 3.01
C GLU A 8 -0.60 20.15 2.31
N ASP A 9 0.06 19.56 1.30
CA ASP A 9 -0.47 18.38 0.59
C ASP A 9 -0.20 17.04 1.31
N THR A 10 0.69 17.05 2.31
CA THR A 10 0.88 15.89 3.20
C THR A 10 -0.37 15.64 4.06
N SER A 11 -1.17 16.69 4.34
CA SER A 11 -2.41 16.61 5.13
C SER A 11 -3.56 15.93 4.39
N LYS A 12 -3.57 15.94 3.04
CA LYS A 12 -4.61 15.31 2.21
C LYS A 12 -4.34 13.83 1.89
N ALA A 13 -3.10 13.38 2.02
CA ALA A 13 -2.72 11.99 1.75
C ALA A 13 -3.14 11.03 2.89
N THR A 14 -3.09 11.50 4.14
CA THR A 14 -3.40 10.67 5.32
C THR A 14 -4.88 10.22 5.39
N PRO A 15 -5.89 11.10 5.16
CA PRO A 15 -7.28 10.68 5.18
C PRO A 15 -7.63 9.68 4.07
N ILE A 16 -7.10 9.89 2.86
CA ILE A 16 -7.30 8.97 1.73
C ILE A 16 -6.73 7.59 2.04
N THR A 17 -5.53 7.53 2.62
CA THR A 17 -4.90 6.28 3.05
C THR A 17 -5.73 5.57 4.12
N ALA A 18 -6.27 6.30 5.10
CA ALA A 18 -7.13 5.72 6.13
C ALA A 18 -8.41 5.11 5.55
N VAL A 19 -9.05 5.78 4.58
CA VAL A 19 -10.22 5.24 3.88
C VAL A 19 -9.88 3.99 3.09
N PHE A 20 -8.75 3.97 2.35
CA PHE A 20 -8.30 2.78 1.65
C PHE A 20 -8.05 1.60 2.59
N GLN A 21 -7.45 1.87 3.75
CA GLN A 21 -7.20 0.85 4.76
C GLN A 21 -8.53 0.31 5.31
N GLN A 22 -9.49 1.19 5.58
CA GLN A 22 -10.82 0.80 6.03
C GLN A 22 -11.58 -0.03 4.99
N LEU A 23 -11.52 0.37 3.72
CA LEU A 23 -12.10 -0.40 2.61
C LEU A 23 -11.45 -1.78 2.48
N SER A 24 -10.13 -1.85 2.65
CA SER A 24 -9.39 -3.12 2.60
C SER A 24 -9.86 -4.08 3.71
N ILE A 25 -10.06 -3.57 4.93
CA ILE A 25 -10.59 -4.34 6.05
C ILE A 25 -12.02 -4.81 5.75
N ALA A 26 -12.89 -3.90 5.33
CA ALA A 26 -14.30 -4.21 5.03
C ALA A 26 -14.42 -5.27 3.92
N LEU A 27 -13.60 -5.15 2.88
CA LEU A 27 -13.55 -6.12 1.78
C LEU A 27 -13.08 -7.49 2.26
N GLY A 28 -12.06 -7.55 3.12
CA GLY A 28 -11.57 -8.81 3.70
C GLY A 28 -12.64 -9.51 4.54
N VAL A 29 -13.35 -8.75 5.37
CA VAL A 29 -14.47 -9.28 6.18
C VAL A 29 -15.62 -9.78 5.29
N ALA A 30 -15.99 -9.01 4.27
CA ALA A 30 -17.05 -9.40 3.32
C ALA A 30 -16.69 -10.65 2.53
N LEU A 31 -15.43 -10.76 2.06
CA LEU A 31 -14.91 -11.96 1.40
C LEU A 31 -14.95 -13.18 2.33
N ALA A 32 -14.48 -13.05 3.57
CA ALA A 32 -14.51 -14.15 4.54
C ALA A 32 -15.94 -14.63 4.83
N GLY A 33 -16.88 -13.69 5.02
CA GLY A 33 -18.29 -14.00 5.21
C GLY A 33 -18.90 -14.71 3.99
N GLY A 34 -18.63 -14.22 2.77
CA GLY A 34 -19.11 -14.84 1.54
C GLY A 34 -18.55 -16.26 1.32
N ILE A 35 -17.29 -16.50 1.68
CA ILE A 35 -16.70 -17.84 1.62
C ILE A 35 -17.39 -18.79 2.61
N LEU A 36 -17.62 -18.34 3.85
CA LEU A 36 -18.34 -19.14 4.85
C LEU A 36 -19.76 -19.44 4.41
N GLU A 37 -20.47 -18.46 3.82
CA GLU A 37 -21.82 -18.64 3.31
C GLU A 37 -21.87 -19.68 2.18
N VAL A 38 -20.95 -19.59 1.21
CA VAL A 38 -20.82 -20.58 0.13
C VAL A 38 -20.46 -21.96 0.67
N SER A 39 -19.51 -22.05 1.60
CA SER A 39 -19.09 -23.32 2.23
C SER A 39 -20.26 -24.00 2.94
N THR A 40 -20.98 -23.23 3.76
CA THR A 40 -22.15 -23.71 4.52
C THR A 40 -23.28 -24.11 3.57
N SER A 41 -23.48 -23.38 2.48
CA SER A 41 -24.47 -23.71 1.45
C SER A 41 -24.15 -25.00 0.70
N ILE A 42 -22.86 -25.33 0.50
CA ILE A 42 -22.43 -26.56 -0.18
C ILE A 42 -22.50 -27.75 0.78
N HIS A 43 -22.05 -27.58 2.03
CA HIS A 43 -22.03 -28.65 3.03
C HIS A 43 -23.43 -28.95 3.60
N GLY A 44 -24.36 -27.99 3.52
CA GLY A 44 -25.76 -28.14 3.93
C GLY A 44 -25.97 -28.28 5.45
N GLY A 45 -24.92 -28.06 6.25
CA GLY A 45 -24.90 -28.22 7.69
C GLY A 45 -24.73 -26.90 8.45
N PRO A 46 -24.79 -26.91 9.79
CA PRO A 46 -24.46 -25.74 10.59
C PRO A 46 -22.98 -25.36 10.45
N LEU A 47 -22.66 -24.09 10.70
CA LEU A 47 -21.31 -23.54 10.62
C LEU A 47 -20.32 -24.38 11.46
N SER A 48 -19.36 -24.99 10.80
CA SER A 48 -18.37 -25.90 11.40
C SER A 48 -16.98 -25.28 11.39
N LEU A 49 -16.08 -25.81 12.22
CA LEU A 49 -14.68 -25.39 12.26
C LEU A 49 -13.99 -25.57 10.88
N ASP A 50 -14.41 -26.59 10.12
CA ASP A 50 -13.86 -26.86 8.79
C ASP A 50 -14.11 -25.70 7.80
N ASP A 51 -15.28 -25.06 7.88
CA ASP A 51 -15.62 -23.91 7.04
C ASP A 51 -14.67 -22.72 7.30
N PHE A 52 -14.26 -22.54 8.55
CA PHE A 52 -13.27 -21.50 8.91
C PHE A 52 -11.87 -21.82 8.38
N HIS A 53 -11.46 -23.09 8.38
CA HIS A 53 -10.19 -23.47 7.75
C HIS A 53 -10.22 -23.23 6.24
N ILE A 54 -11.31 -23.61 5.56
CA ILE A 54 -11.51 -23.35 4.13
C ILE A 54 -11.44 -21.84 3.84
N ALA A 55 -12.17 -21.04 4.61
CA ALA A 55 -12.13 -19.58 4.49
C ALA A 55 -10.73 -19.00 4.71
N PHE A 56 -10.02 -19.49 5.73
CA PHE A 56 -8.64 -19.08 6.03
C PHE A 56 -7.68 -19.40 4.88
N PHE A 57 -7.74 -20.63 4.33
CA PHE A 57 -6.86 -21.02 3.21
C PHE A 57 -7.16 -20.26 1.93
N ILE A 58 -8.43 -19.98 1.62
CA ILE A 58 -8.81 -19.19 0.44
C ILE A 58 -8.29 -17.76 0.58
N VAL A 59 -8.51 -17.12 1.73
CA VAL A 59 -8.01 -15.76 1.99
C VAL A 59 -6.48 -15.72 1.97
N ALA A 60 -5.81 -16.74 2.52
CA ALA A 60 -4.35 -16.87 2.48
C ALA A 60 -3.83 -17.00 1.04
N ALA A 61 -4.48 -17.79 0.19
CA ALA A 61 -4.11 -17.95 -1.21
C ALA A 61 -4.26 -16.63 -2.00
N VAL A 62 -5.37 -15.91 -1.80
CA VAL A 62 -5.59 -14.58 -2.42
C VAL A 62 -4.51 -13.59 -1.95
N SER A 63 -4.22 -13.57 -0.65
CA SER A 63 -3.18 -12.71 -0.08
C SER A 63 -1.78 -13.05 -0.61
N ALA A 64 -1.47 -14.34 -0.72
CA ALA A 64 -0.20 -14.81 -1.29
C ALA A 64 -0.07 -14.44 -2.77
N ALA A 65 -1.15 -14.53 -3.56
CA ALA A 65 -1.14 -14.12 -4.97
C ALA A 65 -0.92 -12.61 -5.13
N ALA A 66 -1.55 -11.80 -4.28
CA ALA A 66 -1.32 -10.35 -4.25
C ALA A 66 0.13 -10.03 -3.83
N SER A 67 0.65 -10.70 -2.81
CA SER A 67 2.04 -10.53 -2.35
C SER A 67 3.04 -10.96 -3.43
N LEU A 68 2.81 -12.06 -4.12
CA LEU A 68 3.66 -12.53 -5.22
C LEU A 68 3.71 -11.52 -6.38
N SER A 69 2.62 -10.80 -6.63
CA SER A 69 2.58 -9.73 -7.64
C SER A 69 3.46 -8.55 -7.25
N PHE A 70 3.51 -8.19 -5.96
CA PHE A 70 4.43 -7.18 -5.42
C PHE A 70 5.89 -7.63 -5.44
N VAL A 71 6.17 -8.91 -5.13
CA VAL A 71 7.54 -9.47 -5.21
C VAL A 71 8.02 -9.57 -6.65
N ARG A 72 7.10 -9.69 -7.62
CA ARG A 72 7.40 -9.70 -9.06
C ARG A 72 7.63 -8.31 -9.67
N LEU A 73 7.43 -7.22 -8.92
CA LEU A 73 7.83 -5.90 -9.41
C LEU A 73 9.36 -5.82 -9.50
N ALA A 74 9.86 -5.31 -10.63
CA ALA A 74 11.28 -5.10 -10.86
C ALA A 74 11.89 -4.26 -9.71
N PRO A 75 13.14 -4.52 -9.29
CA PRO A 75 13.81 -3.80 -8.20
C PRO A 75 13.75 -2.27 -8.32
N ASP A 76 13.62 -1.76 -9.54
CA ASP A 76 13.59 -0.33 -9.88
C ASP A 76 12.22 0.35 -9.72
N ALA A 77 11.13 -0.39 -9.47
CA ALA A 77 9.80 0.20 -9.30
C ALA A 77 9.69 1.10 -8.05
N GLY A 78 10.52 0.84 -7.03
CA GLY A 78 10.65 1.71 -5.86
C GLY A 78 11.52 2.95 -6.11
N ASN A 79 12.34 2.98 -7.16
CA ASN A 79 13.33 4.03 -7.38
C ASN A 79 12.68 5.38 -7.76
N ALA A 80 11.51 5.33 -8.41
CA ALA A 80 10.71 6.51 -8.74
C ALA A 80 10.01 7.13 -7.51
N ILE A 81 9.81 6.35 -6.44
CA ILE A 81 9.05 6.76 -5.25
C ILE A 81 9.97 6.97 -4.03
N SER A 82 11.14 6.33 -3.99
CA SER A 82 12.10 6.37 -2.86
C SER A 82 12.89 7.67 -2.73
N GLY A 83 12.91 8.53 -3.76
CA GLY A 83 13.59 9.83 -3.69
C GLY A 83 15.13 9.78 -3.61
N HIS A 84 15.74 8.59 -3.67
CA HIS A 84 17.19 8.36 -3.52
C HIS A 84 18.08 8.82 -4.70
N GLY A 85 17.61 9.77 -5.53
CA GLY A 85 18.33 10.25 -6.72
C GLY A 85 18.55 11.77 -6.80
N ARG A 86 18.28 12.55 -5.75
CA ARG A 86 18.32 14.03 -5.81
C ARG A 86 19.35 14.72 -4.90
N LEU A 87 20.39 14.01 -4.45
CA LEU A 87 21.42 14.58 -3.54
C LEU A 87 22.74 14.98 -4.20
N THR A 88 22.78 15.23 -5.51
CA THR A 88 24.00 15.75 -6.17
C THR A 88 23.71 16.98 -7.02
N THR A 89 23.35 18.08 -6.38
CA THR A 89 23.75 19.40 -6.88
C THR A 89 24.40 20.15 -5.73
N PRO A 90 25.75 20.13 -5.65
CA PRO A 90 26.46 21.07 -4.79
C PRO A 90 26.11 22.45 -5.32
N LYS A 91 25.44 23.27 -4.49
CA LYS A 91 25.32 24.69 -4.75
C LYS A 91 26.75 25.23 -4.71
N THR A 92 27.31 25.43 -5.91
CA THR A 92 28.57 26.14 -6.13
C THR A 92 28.58 27.34 -5.21
N LEU A 93 29.57 27.40 -4.33
CA LEU A 93 29.87 28.55 -3.51
C LEU A 93 30.02 29.73 -4.46
N GLU A 94 28.99 30.58 -4.56
CA GLU A 94 29.16 31.92 -5.10
C GLU A 94 30.12 32.64 -4.16
N THR A 95 31.37 32.57 -4.59
CA THR A 95 32.45 33.52 -4.38
C THR A 95 32.02 34.81 -3.69
N VAL A 96 32.51 34.94 -2.46
CA VAL A 96 32.85 36.21 -1.79
C VAL A 96 33.18 37.32 -2.80
N SER A 97 32.49 38.44 -2.68
CA SER A 97 32.94 39.76 -3.17
C SER A 97 33.05 40.71 -1.96
N PRO A 98 34.16 41.45 -1.77
CA PRO A 98 34.44 42.20 -0.55
C PRO A 98 33.65 43.52 -0.45
N PRO A 99 33.58 44.16 0.74
CA PRO A 99 32.85 45.41 0.92
C PRO A 99 33.54 46.57 0.17
N GLY A 100 32.81 47.17 -0.76
CA GLY A 100 33.16 48.44 -1.39
C GLY A 100 32.73 49.62 -0.51
N ASN A 101 33.75 50.37 -0.06
CA ASN A 101 33.78 51.80 0.31
C ASN A 101 32.48 52.57 0.53
#